data_AF-A0A6N6T124-F1
#
_entry.id   AF-A0A6N6T124-F1
#
_cell.length_a   1.000
_cell.length_b   1.000
_cell.length_c   1.000
_cell.angle_alpha   90.00
_cell.angle_beta   90.00
_cell.angle_gamma   90.00
#
_symmetry.space_group_name_H-M   'P 1'
#
loop_
_entity.id
_entity.type
_entity.pdbx_description
1 polymer ?
#
loop_
_entity_poly.entity_id
_entity_poly.type
_entity_poly.pdbx_seq_one_letter_code
_entity_poly.pdbx_strand_id
1 'polypeptide(L)'
;MSDADSGIAKIFMHGRSQAVRLPLAFRLPGDRVRVRRVETGILLEPMVTDIDAWFAELDRFADVPFMEDGRRQPPMPEPEDLFA
;
A
#
# COMPACT_ATOMS: atom_id res chain seq x y z
N MET A 1 20.71 -7.81 5.33
CA MET A 1 19.66 -7.22 6.19
C MET A 1 19.91 -5.73 6.15
N SER A 2 19.04 -4.95 5.51
CA SER A 2 19.22 -3.50 5.41
C SER A 2 19.09 -2.90 6.81
N ASP A 3 20.11 -2.18 7.28
CA ASP A 3 19.94 -1.29 8.42
C ASP A 3 18.85 -0.28 8.06
N ALA A 4 17.71 -0.41 8.72
CA ALA A 4 16.64 0.57 8.59
C ALA A 4 17.12 1.84 9.29
N ASP A 5 17.22 2.93 8.54
CA ASP A 5 17.52 4.24 9.11
C ASP A 5 16.48 4.55 10.20
N SER A 6 16.93 4.93 11.39
CA SER A 6 16.06 5.12 12.56
C SER A 6 16.08 6.57 13.02
N GLY A 7 14.92 7.09 13.42
CA GLY A 7 14.78 8.48 13.81
C GLY A 7 13.73 8.67 14.89
N ILE A 8 13.91 9.72 15.70
CA ILE A 8 12.95 10.11 16.72
C ILE A 8 12.04 11.19 16.14
N ALA A 9 10.73 10.97 16.20
CA ALA A 9 9.71 11.92 15.78
C ALA A 9 8.94 12.46 16.99
N LYS A 10 8.52 13.72 16.91
CA LYS A 10 7.70 14.35 17.96
C LYS A 10 6.22 14.03 17.72
N ILE A 11 5.57 13.51 18.76
CA ILE A 11 4.11 13.39 18.81
C ILE A 11 3.52 14.68 19.40
N PHE A 12 2.46 15.19 18.80
CA PHE A 12 1.75 16.38 19.26
C PHE A 12 0.26 16.30 18.88
N MET A 13 -0.53 17.25 19.37
CA MET A 13 -1.95 17.35 19.03
C MET A 13 -2.16 18.38 17.92
N HIS A 14 -2.97 18.04 16.93
CA HIS A 14 -3.47 18.96 15.90
C HIS A 14 -5.00 18.98 15.96
N GLY A 15 -5.55 20.02 16.60
CA GLY A 15 -6.96 20.06 16.98
C GLY A 15 -7.30 18.91 17.93
N ARG A 16 -8.28 18.08 17.53
CA ARG A 16 -8.71 16.89 18.30
C ARG A 16 -7.95 15.61 17.94
N SER A 17 -7.00 15.68 17.00
CA SER A 17 -6.28 14.50 16.49
C SER A 17 -4.83 14.47 16.98
N GLN A 18 -4.30 13.26 17.15
CA GLN A 18 -2.86 13.05 17.36
C GLN A 18 -2.13 13.13 16.02
N ALA A 19 -0.97 13.77 16.01
CA ALA A 19 -0.11 13.93 14.84
C ALA A 19 1.36 13.62 15.17
N VAL A 20 2.11 13.21 14.15
CA VAL A 20 3.55 12.96 14.23
C VAL A 20 4.28 13.90 13.28
N ARG A 21 5.28 14.64 13.78
CA ARG A 21 6.14 15.47 12.93
C ARG A 21 7.26 14.61 12.35
N LEU A 22 7.13 14.24 11.08
CA LEU A 22 8.15 13.46 10.38
C LEU A 22 9.46 14.26 10.22
N PRO A 23 10.63 13.70 10.59
CA PRO A 23 11.92 14.28 10.27
C PRO A 23 12.16 14.33 8.76
N LEU A 24 13.11 15.16 8.32
CA LEU A 24 13.38 15.38 6.90
C LEU A 24 13.67 14.08 6.12
N ALA A 25 14.46 13.18 6.71
CA ALA A 25 14.85 11.91 6.10
C ALA A 25 13.66 10.93 5.88
N PHE A 26 12.55 11.12 6.58
CA PHE A 26 11.37 10.24 6.53
C PHE A 26 10.16 10.89 5.86
N ARG A 27 10.34 12.00 5.14
CA ARG A 27 9.23 12.63 4.41
C ARG A 27 8.76 11.72 3.29
N LEU A 28 7.44 11.51 3.24
CA LEU A 28 6.77 10.76 2.18
C LEU A 28 6.27 11.74 1.11
N PRO A 29 6.20 11.33 -0.17
CA PRO A 29 5.63 12.14 -1.23
C PRO A 29 4.10 12.24 -1.08
N GLY A 30 3.53 13.30 -1.68
CA GLY A 30 2.09 13.54 -1.70
C GLY A 30 1.54 14.21 -0.44
N ASP A 31 0.20 14.28 -0.36
CA ASP A 31 -0.55 14.88 0.75
C ASP A 31 -1.29 13.84 1.61
N ARG A 32 -1.28 12.57 1.19
CA ARG A 32 -1.99 11.46 1.84
C ARG A 32 -1.16 10.19 1.86
N VAL A 33 -1.37 9.41 2.92
CA VAL A 33 -0.71 8.13 3.14
C VAL A 33 -1.73 7.09 3.58
N ARG A 34 -1.50 5.83 3.21
CA ARG A 34 -2.22 4.69 3.77
C ARG A 34 -1.64 4.39 5.14
N VAL A 35 -2.51 4.16 6.12
CA VAL A 35 -2.12 3.79 7.49
C VAL A 35 -2.62 2.38 7.77
N ARG A 36 -1.72 1.49 8.20
CA ARG A 36 -2.08 0.15 8.69
C ARG A 36 -1.43 -0.15 10.03
N ARG A 37 -2.14 -0.89 10.88
CA ARG A 37 -1.58 -1.39 12.15
C ARG A 37 -0.81 -2.68 11.90
N VAL A 38 0.36 -2.79 12.52
CA VAL A 38 1.23 -3.98 12.51
C VAL A 38 1.56 -4.33 13.97
N GLU A 39 2.18 -5.48 14.24
CA GLU A 39 2.45 -5.94 15.62
C GLU A 39 3.13 -4.88 16.49
N THR A 40 4.11 -4.17 15.94
CA THR A 40 4.97 -3.25 16.69
C THR A 40 4.58 -1.77 16.53
N GLY A 41 3.49 -1.46 15.82
CA GLY A 41 3.08 -0.08 15.62
C GLY A 41 2.19 0.15 14.40
N ILE A 42 2.48 1.21 13.66
CA ILE A 42 1.78 1.57 12.42
C ILE A 42 2.78 1.67 11.27
N LEU A 43 2.33 1.29 10.08
CA LEU A 43 3.04 1.56 8.84
C LEU A 43 2.32 2.66 8.06
N LEU A 44 3.11 3.62 7.56
CA LEU A 44 2.68 4.67 6.65
C LEU A 44 3.23 4.37 5.26
N GLU A 45 2.36 4.23 4.27
CA GLU A 45 2.74 3.94 2.88
C GLU A 45 2.23 5.08 1.99
N PRO A 46 3.03 5.62 1.05
CA PRO A 46 2.55 6.62 0.10
C PRO A 46 1.31 6.13 -0.62
N MET A 47 0.32 7.00 -0.78
CA MET A 47 -0.79 6.70 -1.68
C MET A 47 -0.40 7.12 -3.09
N VAL A 48 -0.37 6.17 -4.01
CA VAL A 48 -0.38 6.47 -5.44
C VAL A 48 -1.77 7.03 -5.75
N THR A 49 -1.87 8.35 -5.89
CA THR A 49 -3.11 9.04 -6.27
C THR A 49 -3.19 9.31 -7.77
N ASP A 50 -2.06 9.20 -8.47
CA ASP A 50 -1.97 9.42 -9.90
C ASP A 50 -2.21 8.10 -10.64
N ILE A 51 -3.48 7.87 -10.94
CA ILE A 51 -3.94 6.71 -11.71
C ILE A 51 -3.34 6.74 -13.13
N ASP A 52 -3.15 7.92 -13.71
CA ASP A 52 -2.58 8.08 -15.05
C ASP A 52 -1.10 7.67 -15.07
N ALA A 53 -0.32 8.10 -14.07
CA ALA A 53 1.06 7.65 -13.91
C ALA A 53 1.14 6.14 -13.66
N TRP A 54 0.18 5.56 -12.94
CA TRP A 54 0.11 4.12 -12.74
C TRP A 54 -0.22 3.36 -14.04
N PHE A 55 -1.13 3.87 -14.88
CA PHE A 55 -1.38 3.28 -16.20
C PHE A 55 -0.18 3.45 -17.14
N ALA A 56 0.48 4.61 -17.16
CA ALA A 56 1.70 4.82 -17.94
C ALA A 56 2.84 3.86 -17.53
N GLU A 57 2.90 3.50 -16.24
CA GLU A 57 3.80 2.49 -15.71
C GLU A 57 3.45 1.08 -16.21
N LEU A 58 2.15 0.73 -16.26
CA LEU A 58 1.66 -0.52 -16.84
C LEU A 58 1.94 -0.61 -18.34
N ASP A 59 1.82 0.49 -19.08
CA ASP A 59 2.09 0.56 -20.52
C ASP A 59 3.54 0.15 -20.85
N ARG A 60 4.48 0.28 -19.91
CA ARG A 60 5.86 -0.21 -20.09
C ARG A 60 5.96 -1.73 -20.27
N PHE A 61 4.90 -2.45 -19.89
CA PHE A 61 4.79 -3.91 -20.01
C PHE A 61 3.85 -4.33 -21.14
N ALA A 62 3.36 -3.40 -21.97
CA ALA A 62 2.38 -3.69 -23.02
C ALA A 62 2.84 -4.76 -24.02
N ASP A 63 4.15 -4.85 -24.27
CA ASP A 63 4.74 -5.82 -25.20
C ASP A 63 5.09 -7.17 -24.55
N VAL A 64 4.87 -7.32 -23.24
CA VAL A 64 5.15 -8.58 -22.52
C VAL A 64 3.92 -9.48 -22.61
N PRO A 65 4.05 -10.71 -23.16
CA PRO A 65 2.94 -11.65 -23.18
C PRO A 65 2.47 -11.96 -21.76
N PHE A 66 1.22 -11.61 -21.45
CA PHE A 66 0.62 -11.78 -20.13
C PHE A 66 -0.62 -12.67 -20.20
N MET A 67 -0.53 -13.86 -19.61
CA MET A 67 -1.58 -14.87 -19.61
C MET A 67 -2.11 -15.22 -21.02
N GLU A 68 -1.21 -15.57 -21.95
CA GLU A 68 -1.58 -15.94 -23.34
C GLU A 68 -2.62 -17.06 -23.40
N ASP A 69 -2.49 -18.06 -22.52
CA ASP A 69 -3.43 -19.19 -22.39
C ASP A 69 -4.67 -18.86 -21.54
N GLY A 70 -4.85 -17.58 -21.18
CA GLY A 70 -5.90 -17.10 -20.31
C GLY A 70 -5.68 -17.45 -18.83
N ARG A 71 -6.69 -17.15 -18.02
CA ARG A 71 -6.67 -17.46 -16.60
C ARG A 71 -6.91 -18.95 -16.39
N ARG A 72 -6.01 -19.62 -15.67
CA ARG A 72 -6.22 -20.97 -15.13
C ARG A 72 -7.18 -20.92 -13.93
N GLN A 73 -8.40 -20.50 -14.19
CA GLN A 73 -9.45 -20.40 -13.19
C GLN A 73 -9.97 -21.81 -12.88
N PRO A 74 -9.96 -22.26 -11.62
CA PRO A 74 -10.57 -23.53 -11.26
C PRO A 74 -12.10 -23.48 -11.51
N PRO A 75 -12.76 -24.64 -11.67
CA PRO A 75 -14.22 -24.70 -11.72
C PRO A 75 -14.82 -24.07 -10.47
N MET A 76 -16.05 -23.57 -10.60
CA MET A 76 -16.82 -23.08 -9.46
C MET A 76 -16.90 -24.20 -8.41
N PRO A 77 -16.54 -23.95 -7.13
CA PRO A 77 -16.73 -24.93 -6.07
C PRO A 77 -18.21 -25.27 -5.92
N GLU A 78 -18.50 -26.49 -5.47
CA GLU A 78 -19.86 -26.89 -5.13
C GLU A 78 -20.42 -25.97 -4.03
N PRO A 79 -21.73 -25.66 -4.04
CA PRO A 79 -22.35 -24.89 -2.98
C PRO A 79 -22.12 -25.58 -1.62
N GLU A 80 -21.48 -24.88 -0.70
CA GLU A 80 -21.43 -25.31 0.70
C GLU A 80 -22.81 -25.06 1.32
N ASP A 81 -23.42 -26.09 1.92
CA ASP A 81 -24.61 -25.88 2.74
C ASP A 81 -24.17 -25.27 4.08
N LEU A 82 -24.11 -23.93 4.11
CA LEU A 82 -23.69 -23.15 5.27
C LEU A 82 -24.67 -23.24 6.45
N PHE A 83 -25.82 -23.90 6.26
CA PHE A 83 -26.90 -23.96 7.25
C PHE A 83 -27.37 -25.38 7.57
N ALA A 84 -26.61 -26.42 7.18
CA ALA A 84 -26.83 -27.80 7.61
C ALA A 84 -26.40 -28.05 9.08
#